data_AF-A0A2I0X9U9-F1
#
_entry.id   AF-A0A2I0X9U9-F1
#
_cell.length_a   1.000
_cell.length_b   1.000
_cell.length_c   1.000
_cell.angle_alpha   90.00
_cell.angle_beta   90.00
_cell.angle_gamma   90.00
#
_symmetry.space_group_name_H-M   'P 1'
#
loop_
_entity.id
_entity.type
_entity.pdbx_description
1 polymer ?
#
loop_
_entity_poly.entity_id
_entity_poly.type
_entity_poly.pdbx_seq_one_letter_code
_entity_poly.pdbx_strand_id
1 'polypeptide(L)'
;MPSRSRLLSDSLLSAMAALKLSRGIPTIPKCTPVFSSFLTSERNLQPQPPPPLIGEAAVASQTEEERGRWSKLLLFIPGAISFGLGTWQIFRRQEKIKMLDYRKKRLDMEPIRWNEIGSLGHNMDSLEFRKVICEGMYDEGKSLFVGPRSRSISGVTENGYYVISPFIPKAGDSDSVQRPILVNRGWVPRSWRNRSLKDSRPSKKPSDSKTTDLQVNGGSIWWKFWSRKPKLSKDTEHTEIPVKVAGVVRGSEKPSIFVPENDPKSGQWFYVDIPMIAQACGLPDDTLYIEDINENASATDPYPVPKDVNTLIRYSVMPQDHLNYTLTW
;
A
#
# COMPACT_ATOMS: atom_id res chain seq x y z
N MET A 1 -11.44 -27.58 11.10
CA MET A 1 -11.85 -28.11 9.79
C MET A 1 -11.59 -27.02 8.74
N PRO A 2 -10.51 -27.09 7.95
CA PRO A 2 -10.30 -26.10 6.91
C PRO A 2 -11.40 -26.24 5.84
N SER A 3 -11.98 -25.12 5.44
CA SER A 3 -12.99 -25.06 4.38
C SER A 3 -12.42 -25.65 3.08
N ARG A 4 -13.21 -26.50 2.41
CA ARG A 4 -12.93 -27.07 1.07
C ARG A 4 -12.46 -26.02 0.05
N SER A 5 -12.79 -24.74 0.25
CA SER A 5 -12.34 -23.63 -0.60
C SER A 5 -10.85 -23.29 -0.49
N ARG A 6 -10.17 -23.54 0.65
CA ARG A 6 -8.73 -23.26 0.81
C ARG A 6 -7.84 -24.31 0.14
N LEU A 7 -8.29 -25.56 0.08
CA LEU A 7 -7.52 -26.64 -0.55
C LEU A 7 -7.50 -26.52 -2.09
N LEU A 8 -8.54 -25.93 -2.68
CA LEU A 8 -8.62 -25.68 -4.12
C LEU A 8 -7.78 -24.48 -4.56
N SER A 9 -7.62 -23.45 -3.70
CA SER A 9 -6.77 -22.29 -4.02
C SER A 9 -5.29 -22.62 -4.02
N ASP A 10 -4.84 -23.47 -3.09
CA ASP A 10 -3.42 -23.80 -2.94
C ASP A 10 -2.95 -24.79 -4.02
N SER A 11 -3.83 -25.69 -4.46
CA SER A 11 -3.56 -26.63 -5.55
C SER A 11 -3.41 -25.93 -6.91
N LEU A 12 -4.23 -24.91 -7.18
CA LEU A 12 -4.15 -24.12 -8.42
C LEU A 12 -2.93 -23.18 -8.47
N LEU A 13 -2.50 -22.64 -7.33
CA LEU A 13 -1.28 -21.83 -7.27
C LEU A 13 -0.01 -22.67 -7.51
N SER A 14 0.03 -23.91 -7.04
CA SER A 14 1.17 -24.82 -7.27
C SER A 14 1.30 -25.25 -8.74
N ALA A 15 0.18 -25.49 -9.42
CA ALA A 15 0.15 -25.85 -10.84
C ALA A 15 0.62 -24.71 -11.77
N MET A 16 0.40 -23.44 -11.38
CA MET A 16 0.83 -22.28 -12.18
C MET A 16 2.32 -21.95 -12.02
N ALA A 17 2.97 -22.37 -10.94
CA ALA A 17 4.41 -22.18 -10.75
C ALA A 17 5.25 -23.16 -11.60
N ALA A 18 4.74 -24.37 -11.87
CA ALA A 18 5.47 -25.41 -12.62
C ALA A 18 5.56 -25.15 -14.14
N LEU A 19 4.76 -24.25 -14.70
CA LEU A 19 4.68 -23.98 -16.15
C LEU A 19 5.64 -22.88 -16.66
N LYS A 20 6.50 -22.31 -15.81
CA LYS A 20 7.42 -21.21 -16.18
C LYS A 20 8.89 -21.58 -16.36
N LEU A 21 9.26 -22.86 -16.30
CA LEU A 21 10.64 -23.33 -16.49
C LEU A 21 10.72 -24.40 -17.59
N SER A 22 10.53 -24.00 -18.86
CA SER A 22 11.10 -24.76 -19.99
C SER A 22 11.09 -23.90 -21.25
N ARG A 23 12.24 -23.32 -21.60
CA ARG A 23 12.54 -22.79 -22.94
C ARG A 23 13.84 -23.44 -23.41
N GLY A 24 13.73 -24.46 -24.24
CA GLY A 24 14.81 -25.02 -25.04
C GLY A 24 14.38 -25.00 -26.50
N ILE A 25 15.11 -24.28 -27.35
CA ILE A 25 14.88 -24.15 -28.80
C ILE A 25 15.58 -25.33 -29.48
N PRO A 26 14.95 -26.10 -30.39
CA PRO A 26 15.68 -27.08 -31.20
C PRO A 26 16.00 -26.54 -32.60
N THR A 27 17.24 -26.78 -33.01
CA THR A 27 17.87 -26.51 -34.32
C THR A 27 17.51 -27.56 -35.38
N ILE A 28 17.32 -27.11 -36.63
CA ILE A 28 17.02 -27.93 -37.82
C ILE A 28 18.33 -28.39 -38.50
N PRO A 29 18.50 -29.67 -38.90
CA PRO A 29 19.62 -30.08 -39.75
C PRO A 29 19.25 -30.05 -41.25
N LYS A 30 20.23 -29.62 -42.07
CA LYS A 30 20.21 -29.62 -43.55
C LYS A 30 20.68 -30.98 -44.08
N CYS A 31 20.00 -31.52 -45.09
CA CYS A 31 20.51 -32.62 -45.92
C CYS A 31 20.84 -32.13 -47.34
N THR A 32 22.03 -32.51 -47.80
CA THR A 32 22.56 -32.36 -49.17
C THR A 32 22.06 -33.47 -50.10
N PRO A 33 21.95 -33.26 -51.43
CA PRO A 33 21.67 -34.32 -52.37
C PRO A 33 22.97 -34.88 -52.99
N VAL A 34 23.07 -36.20 -53.09
CA VAL A 34 24.04 -36.88 -53.95
C VAL A 34 23.28 -37.42 -55.16
N PHE A 35 23.68 -36.95 -56.35
CA PHE A 35 23.27 -37.48 -57.64
C PHE A 35 24.12 -38.72 -57.97
N SER A 36 23.49 -39.82 -58.38
CA SER A 36 24.14 -40.80 -59.26
C SER A 36 23.15 -41.30 -60.30
N SER A 37 23.48 -41.05 -61.55
CA SER A 37 22.85 -41.52 -62.78
C SER A 37 23.39 -42.90 -63.16
N PHE A 38 22.52 -43.85 -63.51
CA PHE A 38 22.82 -44.91 -64.48
C PHE A 38 21.54 -45.34 -65.21
N LEU A 39 21.70 -45.52 -66.53
CA LEU A 39 20.68 -45.76 -67.55
C LEU A 39 20.33 -47.24 -67.71
N THR A 40 19.03 -47.48 -67.93
CA THR A 40 18.36 -48.48 -68.79
C THR A 40 18.76 -49.96 -68.75
N SER A 41 17.79 -50.78 -68.35
CA SER A 41 17.41 -51.98 -69.11
C SER A 41 15.91 -52.19 -68.98
N GLU A 42 15.17 -51.94 -70.07
CA GLU A 42 13.75 -52.27 -70.17
C GLU A 42 13.56 -53.78 -70.07
N ARG A 43 12.71 -54.20 -69.12
CA ARG A 43 11.94 -55.45 -69.26
C ARG A 43 10.49 -55.16 -68.96
N ASN A 44 9.71 -55.39 -70.00
CA ASN A 44 8.27 -55.39 -70.11
C ASN A 44 7.64 -56.22 -68.96
N LEU A 45 7.05 -55.53 -67.99
CA LEU A 45 6.15 -56.11 -66.99
C LEU A 45 4.97 -55.14 -66.81
N GLN A 46 3.79 -55.69 -67.06
CA GLN A 46 2.45 -55.12 -66.88
C GLN A 46 2.32 -54.26 -65.61
N PRO A 47 1.65 -53.09 -65.65
CA PRO A 47 1.43 -52.28 -64.46
C PRO A 47 0.50 -53.02 -63.50
N GLN A 48 1.04 -53.47 -62.37
CA GLN A 48 0.24 -53.84 -61.21
C GLN A 48 -0.30 -52.55 -60.57
N PRO A 49 -1.58 -52.47 -60.16
CA PRO A 49 -2.07 -51.34 -59.39
C PRO A 49 -1.28 -51.25 -58.08
N PRO A 50 -0.94 -50.04 -57.58
CA PRO A 50 -0.27 -49.91 -56.30
C PRO A 50 -1.13 -50.56 -55.20
N PRO A 51 -0.52 -51.21 -54.18
CA PRO A 51 -1.26 -51.70 -53.04
C PRO A 51 -2.00 -50.52 -52.38
N PRO A 52 -3.21 -50.72 -51.82
CA PRO A 52 -3.97 -49.64 -51.23
C PRO A 52 -3.14 -48.99 -50.12
N LEU A 53 -3.09 -47.66 -50.14
CA LEU A 53 -2.50 -46.79 -49.12
C LEU A 53 -3.29 -46.92 -47.81
N ILE A 54 -3.11 -48.03 -47.09
CA ILE A 54 -3.78 -48.29 -45.81
C ILE A 54 -3.25 -47.32 -44.72
N GLY A 55 -2.04 -46.77 -44.89
CA GLY A 55 -1.47 -45.81 -43.94
C GLY A 55 -1.93 -44.36 -44.12
N GLU A 56 -2.23 -43.93 -45.34
CA GLU A 56 -2.46 -42.50 -45.63
C GLU A 56 -3.88 -42.06 -45.23
N ALA A 57 -4.88 -42.94 -45.39
CA ALA A 57 -6.24 -42.70 -44.94
C ALA A 57 -6.35 -42.70 -43.41
N ALA A 58 -5.60 -43.55 -42.71
CA ALA A 58 -5.58 -43.61 -41.24
C ALA A 58 -4.89 -42.37 -40.63
N VAL A 59 -3.80 -41.89 -41.23
CA VAL A 59 -3.11 -40.67 -40.79
C VAL A 59 -3.95 -39.43 -41.12
N ALA A 60 -4.57 -39.34 -42.29
CA ALA A 60 -5.48 -38.25 -42.65
C ALA A 60 -6.70 -38.20 -41.70
N SER A 61 -7.31 -39.36 -41.40
CA SER A 61 -8.41 -39.49 -40.45
C SER A 61 -8.05 -39.01 -39.03
N GLN A 62 -6.85 -39.35 -38.53
CA GLN A 62 -6.39 -38.91 -37.22
C GLN A 62 -6.13 -37.40 -37.19
N THR A 63 -5.53 -36.83 -38.25
CA THR A 63 -5.29 -35.38 -38.33
C THR A 63 -6.58 -34.56 -38.43
N GLU A 64 -7.64 -35.07 -39.09
CA GLU A 64 -8.93 -34.38 -39.17
C GLU A 64 -9.73 -34.44 -37.86
N GLU A 65 -9.72 -35.59 -37.17
CA GLU A 65 -10.33 -35.69 -35.83
C GLU A 65 -9.62 -34.79 -34.82
N GLU A 66 -8.29 -34.78 -34.81
CA GLU A 66 -7.51 -33.88 -33.95
C GLU A 66 -7.78 -32.42 -34.29
N ARG A 67 -7.76 -32.04 -35.58
CA ARG A 67 -8.07 -30.67 -36.02
C ARG A 67 -9.50 -30.26 -35.64
N GLY A 68 -10.47 -31.17 -35.74
CA GLY A 68 -11.85 -30.95 -35.28
C GLY A 68 -11.96 -30.80 -33.76
N ARG A 69 -11.18 -31.57 -32.98
CA ARG A 69 -11.09 -31.44 -31.52
C ARG A 69 -10.45 -30.12 -31.11
N TRP A 70 -9.34 -29.74 -31.73
CA TRP A 70 -8.68 -28.44 -31.49
C TRP A 70 -9.57 -27.27 -31.91
N SER A 71 -10.32 -27.39 -33.01
CA SER A 71 -11.31 -26.38 -33.42
C SER A 71 -12.43 -26.22 -32.40
N LYS A 72 -12.96 -27.32 -31.84
CA LYS A 72 -13.97 -27.26 -30.78
C LYS A 72 -13.37 -26.63 -29.51
N LEU A 73 -12.18 -27.04 -29.10
CA LEU A 73 -11.50 -26.47 -27.94
C LEU A 73 -11.24 -24.97 -28.11
N LEU A 74 -10.77 -24.52 -29.27
CA LEU A 74 -10.56 -23.10 -29.56
C LEU A 74 -11.85 -22.27 -29.51
N LEU A 75 -13.01 -22.87 -29.82
CA LEU A 75 -14.30 -22.18 -29.74
C LEU A 75 -14.88 -22.17 -28.32
N PHE A 76 -14.75 -23.26 -27.55
CA PHE A 76 -15.38 -23.37 -26.23
C PHE A 76 -14.51 -22.89 -25.07
N ILE A 77 -13.17 -23.02 -25.15
CA ILE A 77 -12.26 -22.63 -24.06
C ILE A 77 -12.39 -21.14 -23.72
N PRO A 78 -12.35 -20.19 -24.67
CA PRO A 78 -12.49 -18.78 -24.35
C PRO A 78 -13.82 -18.46 -23.66
N GLY A 79 -14.93 -19.04 -24.12
CA GLY A 79 -16.24 -18.86 -23.51
C GLY A 79 -16.32 -19.42 -22.09
N ALA A 80 -15.75 -20.60 -21.85
CA ALA A 80 -15.68 -21.19 -20.51
C ALA A 80 -14.81 -20.37 -19.55
N ILE A 81 -13.68 -19.82 -20.03
CA ILE A 81 -12.81 -18.93 -19.25
C ILE A 81 -13.56 -17.63 -18.92
N SER A 82 -14.17 -16.98 -19.91
CA SER A 82 -14.94 -15.75 -19.70
C SER A 82 -16.09 -15.96 -18.70
N PHE A 83 -16.87 -17.03 -18.84
CA PHE A 83 -17.92 -17.38 -17.89
C PHE A 83 -17.37 -17.63 -16.48
N GLY A 84 -16.24 -18.35 -16.37
CA GLY A 84 -15.56 -18.58 -15.10
C GLY A 84 -15.09 -17.28 -14.43
N LEU A 85 -14.50 -16.37 -15.21
CA LEU A 85 -14.05 -15.06 -14.73
C LEU A 85 -15.22 -14.16 -14.33
N GLY A 86 -16.28 -14.08 -15.15
CA GLY A 86 -17.50 -13.33 -14.84
C GLY A 86 -18.17 -13.84 -13.56
N THR A 87 -18.27 -15.16 -13.40
CA THR A 87 -18.78 -15.80 -12.18
C THR A 87 -17.92 -15.47 -10.96
N TRP A 88 -16.60 -15.58 -11.09
CA TRP A 88 -15.66 -15.21 -10.02
C TRP A 88 -15.80 -13.74 -9.62
N GLN A 89 -15.96 -12.81 -10.57
CA GLN A 89 -16.17 -11.39 -10.29
C GLN A 89 -17.45 -11.15 -9.45
N ILE A 90 -18.54 -11.89 -9.72
CA ILE A 90 -19.78 -11.80 -8.94
C ILE A 90 -19.53 -12.25 -7.49
N PHE A 91 -18.90 -13.41 -7.28
CA PHE A 91 -18.58 -13.88 -5.93
C PHE A 91 -17.65 -12.91 -5.20
N ARG A 92 -16.63 -12.42 -5.89
CA ARG A 92 -15.67 -11.46 -5.32
C ARG A 92 -16.34 -10.14 -4.93
N ARG A 93 -17.30 -9.67 -5.73
CA ARG A 93 -18.16 -8.53 -5.40
C ARG A 93 -18.92 -8.77 -4.09
N GLN A 94 -19.54 -9.93 -3.92
CA GLN A 94 -20.30 -10.25 -2.71
C GLN A 94 -19.41 -10.28 -1.46
N GLU A 95 -18.20 -10.82 -1.56
CA GLU A 95 -17.21 -10.76 -0.48
C GLU A 95 -16.85 -9.31 -0.13
N LYS A 96 -16.62 -8.47 -1.15
CA LYS A 96 -16.29 -7.06 -0.96
C LYS A 96 -17.41 -6.28 -0.29
N ILE A 97 -18.66 -6.51 -0.67
CA ILE A 97 -19.84 -5.91 -0.02
C ILE A 97 -19.88 -6.31 1.45
N LYS A 98 -19.79 -7.62 1.76
CA LYS A 98 -19.80 -8.12 3.14
C LYS A 98 -18.70 -7.50 4.00
N MET A 99 -17.48 -7.38 3.46
CA MET A 99 -16.37 -6.75 4.17
C MET A 99 -16.59 -5.25 4.42
N LEU A 100 -17.15 -4.52 3.44
CA LEU A 100 -17.48 -3.10 3.62
C LEU A 100 -18.61 -2.90 4.64
N ASP A 101 -19.66 -3.71 4.56
CA ASP A 101 -20.78 -3.67 5.51
C ASP A 101 -20.31 -3.98 6.93
N TYR A 102 -19.43 -4.98 7.11
CA TYR A 102 -18.84 -5.30 8.39
C TYR A 102 -18.08 -4.11 8.99
N ARG A 103 -17.22 -3.46 8.19
CA ARG A 103 -16.44 -2.29 8.63
C ARG A 103 -17.34 -1.09 8.92
N LYS A 104 -18.34 -0.84 8.07
CA LYS A 104 -19.30 0.26 8.25
C LYS A 104 -20.09 0.10 9.54
N LYS A 105 -20.65 -1.09 9.79
CA LYS A 105 -21.36 -1.40 11.03
C LYS A 105 -20.51 -1.10 12.27
N ARG A 106 -19.20 -1.41 12.23
CA ARG A 106 -18.25 -1.18 13.33
C ARG A 106 -17.94 0.30 13.56
N LEU A 107 -17.85 1.08 12.48
CA LEU A 107 -17.71 2.53 12.55
C LEU A 107 -18.98 3.23 13.03
N ASP A 108 -20.14 2.63 12.77
CA ASP A 108 -21.44 3.16 13.21
C ASP A 108 -21.77 2.81 14.67
N MET A 109 -21.00 1.90 15.30
CA MET A 109 -21.15 1.61 16.73
C MET A 109 -20.75 2.81 17.58
N GLU A 110 -21.29 2.87 18.80
CA GLU A 110 -20.91 3.88 19.78
C GLU A 110 -19.38 3.85 20.05
N PRO A 111 -18.72 5.03 20.07
CA PRO A 111 -17.31 5.14 20.38
C PRO A 111 -16.99 4.58 21.77
N ILE A 112 -15.96 3.75 21.86
CA ILE A 112 -15.49 3.19 23.13
C ILE A 112 -14.62 4.24 23.83
N ARG A 113 -14.84 4.47 25.12
CA ARG A 113 -13.93 5.30 25.92
C ARG A 113 -12.65 4.51 26.23
N TRP A 114 -11.50 5.17 26.20
CA TRP A 114 -10.21 4.51 26.40
C TRP A 114 -10.17 3.63 27.66
N ASN A 115 -10.73 4.11 28.77
CA ASN A 115 -10.75 3.41 30.06
C ASN A 115 -11.45 2.05 30.01
N GLU A 116 -12.35 1.84 29.05
CA GLU A 116 -13.07 0.58 28.85
C GLU A 116 -12.29 -0.40 27.97
N ILE A 117 -11.26 0.05 27.24
CA ILE A 117 -10.48 -0.82 26.35
C ILE A 117 -9.65 -1.82 27.16
N GLY A 118 -9.11 -1.40 28.30
CA GLY A 118 -8.32 -2.26 29.19
C GLY A 118 -9.08 -3.48 29.70
N SER A 119 -10.41 -3.41 29.79
CA SER A 119 -11.26 -4.52 30.24
C SER A 119 -11.72 -5.45 29.10
N LEU A 120 -11.57 -5.06 27.82
CA LEU A 120 -12.02 -5.85 26.66
C LEU A 120 -11.08 -7.00 26.26
N GLY A 121 -9.93 -7.14 26.91
CA GLY A 121 -8.97 -8.23 26.66
C GLY A 121 -8.03 -8.00 25.46
N HIS A 122 -6.86 -8.63 25.52
CA HIS A 122 -5.64 -8.34 24.74
C HIS A 122 -5.69 -8.54 23.21
N ASN A 123 -6.85 -8.73 22.57
CA ASN A 123 -6.89 -8.96 21.13
C ASN A 123 -7.09 -7.65 20.35
N MET A 124 -5.98 -7.05 19.91
CA MET A 124 -5.95 -5.80 19.15
C MET A 124 -6.76 -5.86 17.84
N ASP A 125 -6.71 -7.01 17.15
CA ASP A 125 -7.42 -7.22 15.89
C ASP A 125 -8.94 -7.15 16.09
N SER A 126 -9.42 -7.49 17.30
CA SER A 126 -10.84 -7.43 17.64
C SER A 126 -11.39 -6.01 17.76
N LEU A 127 -10.52 -4.98 17.78
CA LEU A 127 -10.89 -3.56 17.87
C LEU A 127 -10.79 -2.84 16.53
N GLU A 128 -10.26 -3.49 15.48
CA GLU A 128 -10.12 -2.85 14.16
C GLU A 128 -11.47 -2.27 13.68
N PHE A 129 -11.41 -1.05 13.15
CA PHE A 129 -12.56 -0.24 12.70
C PHE A 129 -13.54 0.21 13.79
N ARG A 130 -13.20 0.12 15.08
CA ARG A 130 -13.97 0.79 16.15
C ARG A 130 -13.52 2.21 16.34
N LYS A 131 -14.49 3.10 16.59
CA LYS A 131 -14.24 4.44 17.10
C LYS A 131 -13.85 4.36 18.57
N VAL A 132 -12.84 5.13 18.94
CA VAL A 132 -12.35 5.26 20.31
C VAL A 132 -12.17 6.73 20.65
N ILE A 133 -12.41 7.08 21.91
CA ILE A 133 -12.18 8.43 22.44
C ILE A 133 -11.15 8.31 23.56
N CYS A 134 -10.11 9.12 23.48
CA CYS A 134 -9.02 9.13 24.45
C CYS A 134 -8.53 10.55 24.71
N GLU A 135 -7.98 10.77 25.89
CA GLU A 135 -7.42 12.05 26.31
C GLU A 135 -5.96 11.86 26.77
N GLY A 136 -5.10 12.85 26.52
CA GLY A 136 -3.66 12.69 26.74
C GLY A 136 -2.86 13.80 26.09
N MET A 137 -1.55 13.58 25.96
CA MET A 137 -0.62 14.60 25.46
C MET A 137 0.21 14.03 24.31
N TYR A 138 0.51 14.84 23.30
CA TYR A 138 1.37 14.42 22.20
C TYR A 138 2.85 14.58 22.58
N ASP A 139 3.65 13.54 22.37
CA ASP A 139 5.11 13.66 22.37
C ASP A 139 5.56 14.11 20.96
N GLU A 140 5.59 15.42 20.75
CA GLU A 140 5.98 16.01 19.47
C GLU A 140 7.44 15.71 19.11
N GLY A 141 8.32 15.53 20.12
CA GLY A 141 9.74 15.21 19.93
C GLY A 141 9.97 13.85 19.28
N LYS A 142 9.03 12.92 19.43
CA LYS A 142 9.06 11.57 18.83
C LYS A 142 8.08 11.38 17.68
N SER A 143 7.54 12.47 17.15
CA SER A 143 6.64 12.41 15.99
C SER A 143 7.40 12.09 14.71
N LEU A 144 6.80 11.23 13.88
CA LEU A 144 7.38 10.77 12.62
C LEU A 144 6.48 11.04 11.43
N PHE A 145 7.09 11.12 10.25
CA PHE A 145 6.44 11.50 9.01
C PHE A 145 6.43 10.31 8.03
N VAL A 146 5.25 9.76 7.72
CA VAL A 146 5.09 8.63 6.78
C VAL A 146 4.67 9.14 5.40
N GLY A 147 5.42 8.83 4.35
CA GLY A 147 5.06 9.19 2.98
C GLY A 147 6.11 8.84 1.93
N PRO A 148 5.91 9.25 0.67
CA PRO A 148 4.97 10.29 0.23
C PRO A 148 3.49 9.87 0.29
N ARG A 149 2.61 10.83 0.64
CA ARG A 149 1.14 10.67 0.61
C ARG A 149 0.51 11.78 -0.22
N SER A 150 -0.17 11.42 -1.30
CA SER A 150 -0.86 12.39 -2.15
C SER A 150 -2.24 12.74 -1.60
N ARG A 151 -2.60 14.02 -1.65
CA ARG A 151 -3.94 14.52 -1.31
C ARG A 151 -4.37 15.55 -2.36
N SER A 152 -5.64 15.50 -2.78
CA SER A 152 -6.22 16.55 -3.63
C SER A 152 -6.70 17.70 -2.74
N ILE A 153 -6.18 18.90 -2.99
CA ILE A 153 -6.54 20.14 -2.30
C ILE A 153 -6.99 21.11 -3.38
N SER A 154 -8.27 21.51 -3.35
CA SER A 154 -8.85 22.44 -4.32
C SER A 154 -8.63 22.03 -5.79
N GLY A 155 -8.66 20.73 -6.08
CA GLY A 155 -8.45 20.17 -7.42
C GLY A 155 -6.98 19.97 -7.82
N VAL A 156 -6.02 20.42 -7.01
CA VAL A 156 -4.60 20.21 -7.22
C VAL A 156 -4.11 19.06 -6.34
N THR A 157 -3.41 18.10 -6.93
CA THR A 157 -2.80 17.00 -6.17
C THR A 157 -1.47 17.45 -5.57
N GLU A 158 -1.39 17.50 -4.26
CA GLU A 158 -0.17 17.79 -3.53
C GLU A 158 0.36 16.53 -2.82
N ASN A 159 1.68 16.38 -2.82
CA ASN A 159 2.35 15.33 -2.07
C ASN A 159 2.75 15.85 -0.69
N GLY A 160 2.48 15.06 0.34
CA GLY A 160 2.78 15.37 1.73
C GLY A 160 3.11 14.11 2.53
N TYR A 161 2.85 14.16 3.83
CA TYR A 161 3.13 13.10 4.79
C TYR A 161 1.97 12.92 5.76
N TYR A 162 1.82 11.72 6.32
CA TYR A 162 1.08 11.54 7.56
C TYR A 162 1.99 11.81 8.75
N VAL A 163 1.49 12.52 9.77
CA VAL A 163 2.19 12.73 11.04
C VAL A 163 1.65 11.74 12.05
N ILE A 164 2.53 10.84 12.49
CA ILE A 164 2.22 9.88 13.54
C ILE A 164 2.98 10.30 14.79
N SER A 165 2.24 10.50 15.87
CA SER A 165 2.77 11.00 17.13
C SER A 165 2.44 10.02 18.25
N PRO A 166 3.40 9.71 19.14
CA PRO A 166 3.08 9.08 20.41
C PRO A 166 2.13 9.98 21.21
N PHE A 167 1.13 9.35 21.82
CA PHE A 167 0.15 10.00 22.66
C PHE A 167 0.23 9.37 24.05
N ILE A 168 0.70 10.15 25.01
CA ILE A 168 1.17 9.70 26.31
C ILE A 168 0.14 9.99 27.42
N PRO A 169 0.13 9.16 28.48
CA PRO A 169 -0.68 9.38 29.67
C PRO A 169 -0.38 10.73 30.32
N LYS A 170 -1.43 11.40 30.79
CA LYS A 170 -1.29 12.50 31.74
C LYS A 170 -1.26 11.93 33.16
N ALA A 171 -0.23 12.29 33.92
CA ALA A 171 -0.08 11.81 35.30
C ALA A 171 -1.25 12.27 36.18
N GLY A 172 -1.87 11.33 36.90
CA GLY A 172 -2.95 11.60 37.85
C GLY A 172 -4.34 11.83 37.23
N ASP A 173 -4.51 11.62 35.93
CA ASP A 173 -5.78 11.81 35.23
C ASP A 173 -6.39 10.46 34.83
N SER A 174 -7.46 10.06 35.51
CA SER A 174 -8.15 8.78 35.25
C SER A 174 -8.81 8.72 33.88
N ASP A 175 -9.13 9.86 33.27
CA ASP A 175 -9.74 9.91 31.93
C ASP A 175 -8.70 9.90 30.80
N SER A 176 -7.41 9.98 31.16
CA SER A 176 -6.31 9.91 30.20
C SER A 176 -5.95 8.48 29.80
N VAL A 177 -5.24 8.34 28.68
CA VAL A 177 -4.67 7.06 28.27
C VAL A 177 -3.78 6.49 29.38
N GLN A 178 -3.96 5.21 29.72
CA GLN A 178 -3.17 4.54 30.76
C GLN A 178 -1.84 3.99 30.23
N ARG A 179 -1.78 3.72 28.93
CA ARG A 179 -0.59 3.27 28.20
C ARG A 179 -0.41 4.18 26.99
N PRO A 180 0.84 4.45 26.57
CA PRO A 180 1.08 5.24 25.36
C PRO A 180 0.45 4.56 24.14
N ILE A 181 -0.08 5.37 23.22
CA ILE A 181 -0.60 4.93 21.93
C ILE A 181 0.05 5.71 20.79
N LEU A 182 -0.12 5.23 19.57
CA LEU A 182 0.24 5.94 18.35
C LEU A 182 -1.01 6.53 17.71
N VAL A 183 -0.94 7.81 17.37
CA VAL A 183 -2.04 8.52 16.71
C VAL A 183 -1.52 9.07 15.39
N ASN A 184 -2.16 8.69 14.28
CA ASN A 184 -2.00 9.43 13.05
C ASN A 184 -2.89 10.67 13.07
N ARG A 185 -2.26 11.83 13.26
CA ARG A 185 -2.92 13.14 13.35
C ARG A 185 -3.45 13.62 12.00
N GLY A 186 -2.99 13.00 10.91
CA GLY A 186 -3.44 13.32 9.56
C GLY A 186 -2.35 13.83 8.63
N TRP A 187 -2.77 14.38 7.51
CA TRP A 187 -1.93 14.80 6.40
C TRP A 187 -1.35 16.20 6.59
N VAL A 188 -0.07 16.37 6.26
CA VAL A 188 0.63 17.65 6.23
C VAL A 188 1.40 17.84 4.92
N PRO A 189 1.57 19.08 4.45
CA PRO A 189 2.38 19.37 3.27
C PRO A 189 3.87 19.14 3.54
N ARG A 190 4.67 19.04 2.48
CA ARG A 190 6.11 18.75 2.58
C ARG A 190 6.90 19.72 3.46
N SER A 191 6.45 20.97 3.57
CA SER A 191 7.09 22.01 4.37
C SER A 191 7.17 21.68 5.87
N TRP A 192 6.23 20.88 6.40
CA TRP A 192 6.19 20.50 7.82
C TRP A 192 7.40 19.65 8.23
N ARG A 193 7.71 18.59 7.45
CA ARG A 193 8.89 17.76 7.71
C ARG A 193 10.17 18.59 7.73
N ASN A 194 10.30 19.53 6.80
CA ASN A 194 11.48 20.39 6.70
C ASN A 194 11.63 21.35 7.88
N ARG A 195 10.51 21.81 8.48
CA ARG A 195 10.52 22.65 9.68
C ARG A 195 10.97 21.85 10.90
N SER A 196 10.37 20.68 11.14
CA SER A 196 10.76 19.77 12.22
C SER A 196 12.27 19.40 12.19
N LEU A 197 12.84 19.17 11.00
CA LEU A 197 14.28 18.93 10.82
C LEU A 197 15.18 20.17 11.04
N LYS A 198 14.62 21.37 11.01
CA LYS A 198 15.36 22.61 11.31
C LYS A 198 15.34 22.89 12.81
N ASP A 199 14.20 22.68 13.46
CA ASP A 199 14.04 22.92 14.90
C ASP A 199 14.86 21.92 15.74
N SER A 200 15.08 20.70 15.22
CA SER A 200 15.94 19.68 15.83
C SER A 200 17.44 19.88 15.63
N ARG A 201 17.87 20.80 14.75
CA ARG A 201 19.30 21.14 14.58
C ARG A 201 19.65 22.32 15.48
N PRO A 202 20.59 22.18 16.44
CA PRO A 202 21.04 23.34 17.21
C PRO A 202 21.61 24.37 16.24
N SER A 203 21.14 25.61 16.37
CA SER A 203 21.59 26.75 15.58
C SER A 203 23.11 26.90 15.74
N LYS A 204 23.88 26.36 14.80
CA LYS A 204 25.30 26.69 14.67
C LYS A 204 25.37 28.18 14.34
N LYS A 205 25.68 29.00 15.36
CA LYS A 205 26.25 30.32 15.14
C LYS A 205 27.49 30.14 14.26
N PRO A 206 27.68 30.92 13.18
CA PRO A 206 28.94 30.89 12.47
C PRO A 206 30.01 31.54 13.37
N SER A 207 30.85 30.70 13.97
CA SER A 207 32.13 31.08 14.55
C SER A 207 33.20 30.94 13.46
N ASP A 208 33.73 32.06 12.99
CA ASP A 208 35.16 32.40 13.11
C ASP A 208 35.66 33.36 12.02
N SER A 209 36.12 34.50 12.54
CA SER A 209 37.29 35.32 12.16
C SER A 209 37.62 35.56 10.67
N LYS A 210 37.65 36.85 10.31
CA LYS A 210 38.89 37.49 9.84
C LYS A 210 38.86 39.00 10.09
N THR A 211 39.75 39.44 10.97
CA THR A 211 40.14 40.84 11.14
C THR A 211 41.03 41.22 9.96
N THR A 212 40.60 42.18 9.14
CA THR A 212 41.49 43.03 8.34
C THR A 212 40.80 44.37 8.11
N ASP A 213 41.62 45.40 8.17
CA ASP A 213 41.33 46.80 8.45
C ASP A 213 40.82 47.60 7.22
N LEU A 214 40.24 48.78 7.50
CA LEU A 214 40.03 49.95 6.62
C LEU A 214 39.02 49.88 5.44
N GLN A 215 37.83 50.46 5.63
CA GLN A 215 37.49 51.85 5.22
C GLN A 215 35.97 52.08 5.26
N VAL A 216 35.55 53.01 6.11
CA VAL A 216 34.21 53.60 6.11
C VAL A 216 34.18 54.68 5.03
N ASN A 217 33.22 54.62 4.09
CA ASN A 217 32.67 55.83 3.52
C ASN A 217 31.22 55.67 3.05
N GLY A 218 30.41 56.67 3.38
CA GLY A 218 29.23 57.04 2.58
C GLY A 218 27.93 56.28 2.84
N GLY A 219 27.27 56.60 3.95
CA GLY A 219 25.82 56.79 3.96
C GLY A 219 24.94 55.53 3.94
N SER A 220 24.50 55.09 5.11
CA SER A 220 23.10 54.68 5.25
C SER A 220 22.65 54.80 6.70
N ILE A 221 21.60 55.60 6.92
CA ILE A 221 20.96 55.88 8.21
C ILE A 221 19.98 54.72 8.58
N TRP A 222 20.25 53.50 8.08
CA TRP A 222 19.34 52.36 8.19
C TRP A 222 19.56 51.48 9.44
N TRP A 223 20.77 51.42 9.99
CA TRP A 223 21.10 50.55 11.14
C TRP A 223 20.60 51.08 12.50
N LYS A 224 20.37 52.40 12.61
CA LYS A 224 19.78 53.02 13.81
C LYS A 224 18.29 52.67 14.01
N PHE A 225 17.63 52.10 12.99
CA PHE A 225 16.24 51.63 13.08
C PHE A 225 16.10 50.15 13.44
N TRP A 226 17.17 49.35 13.38
CA TRP A 226 17.13 47.91 13.67
C TRP A 226 17.69 47.52 15.04
N SER A 227 17.98 48.50 15.90
CA SER A 227 18.39 48.26 17.30
C SER A 227 17.22 48.40 18.27
N ARG A 228 16.11 47.72 18.01
CA ARG A 228 15.19 47.33 19.10
C ARG A 228 15.53 45.89 19.45
N LYS A 229 16.20 45.72 20.58
CA LYS A 229 16.36 44.41 21.24
C LYS A 229 14.99 43.73 21.23
N PRO A 230 14.82 42.53 20.65
CA PRO A 230 13.68 41.73 21.03
C PRO A 230 13.84 41.50 22.53
N LYS A 231 12.90 42.03 23.32
CA LYS A 231 12.76 41.64 24.71
C LYS A 231 12.72 40.12 24.71
N LEU A 232 13.65 39.53 25.46
CA LEU A 232 13.60 38.21 26.06
C LEU A 232 12.17 37.65 26.01
N SER A 233 11.83 36.98 24.91
CA SER A 233 10.52 36.38 24.74
C SER A 233 10.61 35.06 25.47
N LYS A 234 10.09 35.09 26.69
CA LYS A 234 9.51 33.98 27.45
C LYS A 234 9.87 32.62 26.88
N ASP A 235 10.62 31.85 27.67
CA ASP A 235 10.51 30.41 27.71
C ASP A 235 9.04 30.06 27.48
N THR A 236 8.74 29.56 26.30
CA THR A 236 7.40 29.06 25.99
C THR A 236 7.37 27.73 26.71
N GLU A 237 7.06 27.76 28.00
CA GLU A 237 6.30 26.68 28.61
C GLU A 237 5.07 26.50 27.73
N HIS A 238 5.15 25.60 26.76
CA HIS A 238 3.97 24.97 26.20
C HIS A 238 3.29 24.30 27.38
N THR A 239 2.31 24.98 27.96
CA THR A 239 1.39 24.37 28.91
C THR A 239 0.77 23.19 28.17
N GLU A 240 1.15 21.96 28.55
CA GLU A 240 0.71 20.73 27.92
C GLU A 240 -0.79 20.52 28.21
N ILE A 241 -1.64 21.23 27.44
CA ILE A 241 -3.08 21.10 27.56
C ILE A 241 -3.44 19.69 27.08
N PRO A 242 -4.16 18.90 27.90
CA PRO A 242 -4.61 17.59 27.47
C PRO A 242 -5.49 17.73 26.23
N VAL A 243 -5.17 16.97 25.19
CA VAL A 243 -5.91 16.93 23.95
C VAL A 243 -6.89 15.78 24.00
N LYS A 244 -8.11 16.00 23.54
CA LYS A 244 -9.10 14.95 23.32
C LYS A 244 -9.05 14.50 21.87
N VAL A 245 -8.82 13.21 21.66
CA VAL A 245 -8.73 12.58 20.34
C VAL A 245 -9.89 11.61 20.17
N ALA A 246 -10.64 11.78 19.09
CA ALA A 246 -11.59 10.80 18.60
C ALA A 246 -10.94 10.13 17.38
N GLY A 247 -10.69 8.82 17.48
CA GLY A 247 -9.97 8.09 16.45
C GLY A 247 -10.60 6.76 16.09
N VAL A 248 -10.11 6.15 15.02
CA VAL A 248 -10.50 4.80 14.59
C VAL A 248 -9.30 3.88 14.70
N VAL A 249 -9.46 2.75 15.39
CA VAL A 249 -8.40 1.74 15.53
C VAL A 249 -8.12 1.08 14.18
N ARG A 250 -6.83 1.00 13.81
CA ARG A 250 -6.36 0.39 12.55
C ARG A 250 -5.14 -0.49 12.81
N GLY A 251 -4.97 -1.52 11.98
CA GLY A 251 -3.74 -2.31 11.93
C GLY A 251 -2.72 -1.74 10.94
N SER A 252 -1.53 -2.36 10.89
CA SER A 252 -0.46 -2.00 9.98
C SER A 252 -0.91 -2.07 8.52
N GLU A 253 -0.36 -1.20 7.70
CA GLU A 253 -0.56 -1.22 6.26
C GLU A 253 0.15 -2.42 5.62
N LYS A 254 -0.42 -2.92 4.52
CA LYS A 254 0.20 -3.95 3.68
C LYS A 254 0.75 -3.27 2.42
N PRO A 255 2.06 -3.00 2.34
CA PRO A 255 2.63 -2.33 1.19
C PRO A 255 2.57 -3.18 -0.08
N SER A 256 2.63 -2.52 -1.24
CA SER A 256 2.83 -3.18 -2.54
C SER A 256 4.30 -3.54 -2.74
N ILE A 257 4.59 -4.48 -3.63
CA ILE A 257 5.96 -4.92 -3.98
C ILE A 257 6.87 -3.81 -4.54
N PHE A 258 6.29 -2.67 -4.94
CA PHE A 258 7.02 -1.51 -5.45
C PHE A 258 7.30 -0.45 -4.38
N VAL A 259 6.74 -0.60 -3.18
CA VAL A 259 6.97 0.33 -2.07
C VAL A 259 8.27 -0.08 -1.38
N PRO A 260 9.24 0.84 -1.23
CA PRO A 260 10.47 0.54 -0.49
C PRO A 260 10.20 0.20 0.98
N GLU A 261 11.15 -0.50 1.61
CA GLU A 261 11.10 -0.78 3.04
C GLU A 261 11.31 0.48 3.89
N ASN A 262 10.68 0.49 5.06
CA ASN A 262 10.92 1.54 6.06
C ASN A 262 12.36 1.43 6.61
N ASP A 263 13.00 2.56 6.88
CA ASP A 263 14.30 2.65 7.54
C ASP A 263 14.21 3.56 8.78
N PRO A 264 14.02 2.97 9.97
CA PRO A 264 13.94 3.71 11.23
C PRO A 264 15.21 4.50 11.54
N LYS A 265 16.39 4.04 11.10
CA LYS A 265 17.67 4.69 11.43
C LYS A 265 17.85 6.01 10.69
N SER A 266 17.39 6.08 9.44
CA SER A 266 17.39 7.32 8.66
C SER A 266 16.10 8.13 8.82
N GLY A 267 15.10 7.62 9.54
CA GLY A 267 13.80 8.26 9.71
C GLY A 267 12.95 8.25 8.44
N GLN A 268 13.22 7.31 7.52
CA GLN A 268 12.49 7.16 6.26
C GLN A 268 11.34 6.16 6.43
N TRP A 269 10.11 6.65 6.31
CA TRP A 269 8.90 5.84 6.47
C TRP A 269 8.00 5.98 5.24
N PHE A 270 7.69 4.88 4.58
CA PHE A 270 6.87 4.82 3.36
C PHE A 270 5.45 4.31 3.63
N TYR A 271 5.31 3.35 4.56
CA TYR A 271 4.03 2.78 4.98
C TYR A 271 3.93 2.68 6.50
N VAL A 272 2.70 2.57 7.01
CA VAL A 272 2.47 2.46 8.46
C VAL A 272 2.74 1.03 8.91
N ASP A 273 3.84 0.83 9.63
CA ASP A 273 4.20 -0.42 10.31
C ASP A 273 4.18 -0.17 11.82
N ILE A 274 3.11 -0.58 12.50
CA ILE A 274 2.84 -0.20 13.90
C ILE A 274 3.96 -0.67 14.84
N PRO A 275 4.37 -1.95 14.87
CA PRO A 275 5.47 -2.39 15.74
C PRO A 275 6.77 -1.63 15.47
N MET A 276 7.13 -1.44 14.20
CA MET A 276 8.38 -0.76 13.84
C MET A 276 8.37 0.73 14.27
N ILE A 277 7.24 1.41 14.07
CA ILE A 277 7.01 2.80 14.49
C ILE A 277 7.04 2.90 16.01
N ALA A 278 6.35 1.99 16.70
CA ALA A 278 6.33 1.94 18.16
C ALA A 278 7.74 1.80 18.73
N GLN A 279 8.53 0.84 18.21
CA GLN A 279 9.92 0.64 18.59
C GLN A 279 10.78 1.89 18.33
N ALA A 280 10.61 2.56 17.19
CA ALA A 280 11.33 3.80 16.88
C ALA A 280 11.00 4.94 17.85
N CYS A 281 9.79 4.96 18.39
CA CYS A 281 9.36 5.91 19.44
C CYS A 281 9.72 5.43 20.87
N GLY A 282 10.33 4.25 21.03
CA GLY A 282 10.64 3.65 22.33
C GLY A 282 9.40 3.14 23.07
N LEU A 283 8.37 2.73 22.34
CA LEU A 283 7.12 2.15 22.84
C LEU A 283 7.10 0.62 22.62
N PRO A 284 6.27 -0.13 23.35
CA PRO A 284 6.08 -1.57 23.14
C PRO A 284 5.52 -1.94 21.76
N ASP A 285 5.86 -3.12 21.24
CA ASP A 285 5.39 -3.59 19.93
C ASP A 285 3.87 -3.80 19.85
N ASP A 286 3.21 -4.00 21.00
CA ASP A 286 1.75 -4.12 21.14
C ASP A 286 1.06 -2.75 21.31
N THR A 287 1.73 -1.65 20.95
CA THR A 287 1.14 -0.31 21.03
C THR A 287 -0.05 -0.17 20.10
N LEU A 288 -1.15 0.35 20.63
CA LEU A 288 -2.36 0.64 19.86
C LEU A 288 -2.12 1.79 18.87
N TYR A 289 -2.67 1.66 17.67
CA TYR A 289 -2.64 2.69 16.64
C TYR A 289 -4.06 3.14 16.27
N ILE A 290 -4.26 4.46 16.26
CA ILE A 290 -5.52 5.08 15.87
C ILE A 290 -5.30 6.14 14.79
N GLU A 291 -6.24 6.20 13.85
CA GLU A 291 -6.34 7.30 12.89
C GLU A 291 -7.23 8.37 13.52
N ASP A 292 -6.71 9.58 13.70
CA ASP A 292 -7.51 10.72 14.14
C ASP A 292 -8.59 11.02 13.08
N ILE A 293 -9.82 11.23 13.55
CA ILE A 293 -10.99 11.59 12.74
C ILE A 293 -11.62 12.91 13.22
N ASN A 294 -10.96 13.64 14.13
CA ASN A 294 -11.48 14.86 14.68
C ASN A 294 -11.35 16.03 13.69
N GLU A 295 -12.45 16.41 13.07
CA GLU A 295 -12.50 17.47 12.05
C GLU A 295 -12.37 18.90 12.60
N ASN A 296 -11.98 19.09 13.87
CA ASN A 296 -11.79 20.40 14.50
C ASN A 296 -10.52 21.11 13.98
N ALA A 297 -10.44 21.36 12.67
CA ALA A 297 -9.41 22.20 12.07
C ALA A 297 -9.68 23.67 12.42
N SER A 298 -8.72 24.32 13.07
CA SER A 298 -8.77 25.76 13.29
C SER A 298 -8.55 26.50 11.96
N ALA A 299 -9.30 27.56 11.70
CA ALA A 299 -9.10 28.39 10.50
C ALA A 299 -7.67 28.98 10.42
N THR A 300 -7.00 29.13 11.57
CA THR A 300 -5.64 29.65 11.70
C THR A 300 -4.55 28.58 11.61
N ASP A 301 -4.89 27.31 11.85
CA ASP A 301 -3.97 26.18 11.71
C ASP A 301 -4.69 24.98 11.06
N PRO A 302 -4.76 24.93 9.72
CA PRO A 302 -5.55 23.94 9.00
C PRO A 302 -4.89 22.56 8.96
N TYR A 303 -3.70 22.40 9.53
CA TYR A 303 -2.92 21.16 9.51
C TYR A 303 -2.65 20.67 10.94
N PRO A 304 -2.46 19.37 11.17
CA PRO A 304 -2.63 18.26 10.21
C PRO A 304 -4.10 18.05 9.84
N VAL A 305 -4.36 17.59 8.62
CA VAL A 305 -5.73 17.34 8.15
C VAL A 305 -6.06 15.85 8.36
N PRO A 306 -7.00 15.50 9.25
CA PRO A 306 -7.37 14.12 9.55
C PRO A 306 -7.79 13.32 8.30
N LYS A 307 -7.76 11.99 8.42
CA LYS A 307 -8.33 11.12 7.39
C LYS A 307 -9.85 11.13 7.52
N ASP A 308 -10.53 11.24 6.39
CA ASP A 308 -11.98 11.04 6.35
C ASP A 308 -12.32 9.58 6.67
N VAL A 309 -13.38 9.40 7.47
CA VAL A 309 -13.86 8.09 7.93
C VAL A 309 -14.19 7.17 6.76
N ASN A 310 -14.78 7.70 5.68
CA ASN A 310 -15.11 6.88 4.50
C ASN A 310 -13.85 6.35 3.83
N THR A 311 -12.78 7.15 3.78
CA THR A 311 -11.49 6.77 3.22
C THR A 311 -10.86 5.61 3.98
N LEU A 312 -11.10 5.46 5.29
CA LEU A 312 -10.58 4.35 6.10
C LEU A 312 -11.10 2.97 5.68
N ILE A 313 -12.30 2.90 5.11
CA ILE A 313 -12.91 1.64 4.67
C ILE A 313 -12.73 1.38 3.18
N ARG A 314 -12.20 2.34 2.42
CA ARG A 314 -12.04 2.19 0.97
C ARG A 314 -11.01 1.12 0.61
N TYR A 315 -11.34 0.37 -0.43
CA TYR A 315 -10.41 -0.50 -1.14
C TYR A 315 -10.02 0.11 -2.50
N SER A 316 -8.91 -0.34 -3.07
CA SER A 316 -8.51 0.04 -4.44
C SER A 316 -9.50 -0.43 -5.51
N VAL A 317 -10.15 -1.58 -5.29
CA VAL A 317 -11.20 -2.14 -6.16
C VAL A 317 -12.48 -2.29 -5.35
N MET A 318 -13.53 -1.59 -5.81
CA MET A 318 -14.84 -1.51 -5.17
C MET A 318 -15.83 -2.53 -5.73
N PRO A 319 -16.92 -2.83 -5.01
CA PRO A 319 -17.99 -3.69 -5.51
C PRO A 319 -18.56 -3.26 -6.87
N GLN A 320 -18.61 -1.95 -7.14
CA GLN A 320 -19.06 -1.43 -8.43
C GLN A 320 -18.07 -1.76 -9.55
N ASP A 321 -16.76 -1.69 -9.28
CA ASP A 321 -15.73 -2.05 -10.26
C ASP A 321 -15.85 -3.54 -10.62
N HIS A 322 -16.04 -4.41 -9.63
CA HIS A 322 -16.29 -5.82 -9.88
C HIS A 322 -17.54 -6.06 -10.73
N LEU A 323 -18.61 -5.29 -10.52
CA LEU A 323 -19.81 -5.38 -11.35
C LEU A 323 -19.55 -4.95 -12.80
N ASN A 324 -18.81 -3.87 -13.00
CA ASN A 324 -18.43 -3.40 -14.34
C ASN A 324 -17.54 -4.44 -15.05
N TYR A 325 -16.61 -5.06 -14.33
CA TYR A 325 -15.80 -6.14 -14.88
C TYR A 325 -16.63 -7.39 -15.20
N THR A 326 -17.64 -7.73 -14.38
CA THR A 326 -18.57 -8.82 -14.72
C THR A 326 -19.22 -8.60 -16.09
N LEU A 327 -19.60 -7.37 -16.45
CA LEU A 327 -20.20 -7.08 -17.76
C LEU A 327 -19.20 -7.17 -18.92
N THR A 328 -17.91 -7.09 -18.64
CA THR A 328 -16.85 -7.22 -19.65
C THR A 328 -16.56 -8.68 -19.99
N TRP A 329 -16.83 -9.61 -19.05
CA TRP A 329 -16.58 -11.05 -19.18
C TRP A 329 -17.83 -11.79 -19.65
#